data_AF-A0A2D5IMK9-F1
#
_entry.id   AF-A0A2D5IMK9-F1
#
_cell.length_a   1.000
_cell.length_b   1.000
_cell.length_c   1.000
_cell.angle_alpha   90.00
_cell.angle_beta   90.00
_cell.angle_gamma   90.00
#
_symmetry.space_group_name_H-M   'P 1'
#
loop_
_entity.id
_entity.type
_entity.pdbx_description
1 polymer ?
#
loop_
_entity_poly.entity_id
_entity_poly.type
_entity_poly.pdbx_seq_one_letter_code
_entity_poly.pdbx_strand_id
1 'polypeptide(L)'
;MKSGRPVSHQDDMQGSGIMNDAGPVWNRDGDGDSGGFIVDPSGKLRQSEVCSTIRTVLVGSHLWPIIGLVTGTLPLLWIGVIIFWGILKDRSKLVDDQGRELMNVMLTFVVLMVIPIIGWLALLVWIPVQLISGIRGAIATGRDGEYFRYPMTFRFIG
;
A
#
# COMPACT_ATOMS: atom_id res chain seq x y z
N MET A 1 -36.58 26.01 52.01
CA MET A 1 -35.46 25.06 51.84
C MET A 1 -35.91 23.92 50.92
N LYS A 2 -35.03 23.51 49.98
CA LYS A 2 -35.22 22.61 48.79
C LYS A 2 -36.03 23.26 47.64
N SER A 3 -35.47 23.70 46.50
CA SER A 3 -34.43 23.20 45.57
C SER A 3 -34.81 21.91 44.84
N GLY A 4 -35.17 22.03 43.56
CA GLY A 4 -35.30 20.94 42.59
C GLY A 4 -35.70 21.48 41.21
N ARG A 5 -34.82 21.33 40.22
CA ARG A 5 -34.85 21.89 38.85
C ARG A 5 -36.02 21.35 37.99
N PRO A 6 -36.41 22.03 36.90
CA PRO A 6 -37.18 21.39 35.84
C PRO A 6 -36.32 20.33 35.13
N VAL A 7 -36.85 19.12 35.02
CA VAL A 7 -36.26 18.00 34.27
C VAL A 7 -36.51 18.24 32.79
N SER A 8 -35.43 18.41 32.03
CA SER A 8 -35.43 18.40 30.57
C SER A 8 -35.73 16.99 30.07
N HIS A 9 -36.93 16.75 29.56
CA HIS A 9 -37.21 15.59 28.71
C HIS A 9 -36.72 15.92 27.30
N GLN A 10 -35.49 15.51 27.01
CA GLN A 10 -34.89 15.52 25.69
C GLN A 10 -34.60 14.08 25.30
N ASP A 11 -35.68 13.38 24.94
CA ASP A 11 -35.79 12.00 24.45
C ASP A 11 -37.06 12.12 23.56
N ASP A 12 -37.14 11.90 22.25
CA ASP A 12 -36.50 10.95 21.38
C ASP A 12 -36.64 11.46 19.93
N MET A 13 -35.59 12.01 19.34
CA MET A 13 -35.54 12.22 17.90
C MET A 13 -34.33 11.46 17.38
N GLN A 14 -34.63 10.25 16.93
CA GLN A 14 -33.86 9.41 16.04
C GLN A 14 -33.10 10.26 15.01
N GLY A 15 -31.85 10.58 15.33
CA GLY A 15 -30.86 11.05 14.39
C GLY A 15 -29.93 9.87 14.12
N SER A 16 -30.27 9.08 13.10
CA SER A 16 -29.41 8.09 12.48
C SER A 16 -28.12 8.76 12.00
N GLY A 17 -27.19 8.97 12.92
CA GLY A 17 -25.83 9.42 12.69
C GLY A 17 -24.89 8.22 12.67
N ILE A 18 -25.18 7.21 11.83
CA ILE A 18 -24.11 6.32 11.38
C ILE A 18 -23.25 7.17 10.46
N MET A 19 -22.27 7.81 11.09
CA MET A 19 -20.95 8.16 10.58
C MET A 19 -20.86 8.14 9.06
N ASN A 20 -21.26 9.25 8.46
CA ASN A 20 -20.82 9.57 7.10
C ASN A 20 -19.30 9.64 7.12
N ASP A 21 -18.71 8.78 6.30
CA ASP A 21 -17.37 8.82 5.75
C ASP A 21 -16.73 10.21 5.85
N ALA A 22 -16.02 10.43 6.96
CA ALA A 22 -14.99 11.44 6.99
C ALA A 22 -13.91 10.93 6.02
N GLY A 23 -13.92 11.47 4.80
CA GLY A 23 -12.79 11.33 3.89
C GLY A 23 -11.49 11.65 4.62
N PRO A 24 -10.35 11.10 4.17
CA PRO A 24 -9.10 11.18 4.92
C PRO A 24 -8.80 12.64 5.31
N VAL A 25 -8.77 12.90 6.62
CA VAL A 25 -8.38 14.20 7.16
C VAL A 25 -6.88 14.32 6.92
N TRP A 26 -6.53 14.89 5.77
CA TRP A 26 -5.18 15.31 5.45
C TRP A 26 -4.85 16.52 6.31
N ASN A 27 -4.24 16.31 7.47
CA ASN A 27 -3.73 17.41 8.27
C ASN A 27 -2.50 17.95 7.55
N ARG A 28 -2.60 19.18 7.02
CA ARG A 28 -1.63 19.79 6.10
C ARG A 28 -0.27 20.12 6.76
N ASP A 29 -0.17 19.90 8.07
CA ASP A 29 0.95 20.30 8.91
C ASP A 29 1.44 19.08 9.70
N GLY A 30 2.42 18.33 9.16
CA GLY A 30 3.25 17.41 9.94
C GLY A 30 3.11 15.89 9.70
N ASP A 31 2.47 15.43 8.63
CA ASP A 31 2.29 14.00 8.32
C ASP A 31 3.46 13.36 7.52
N GLY A 32 4.59 14.06 7.41
CA GLY A 32 5.85 13.46 6.99
C GLY A 32 6.40 12.54 8.07
N ASP A 33 6.32 11.22 7.83
CA ASP A 33 7.23 10.19 8.33
C ASP A 33 7.74 10.36 9.78
N SER A 34 6.84 10.62 10.75
CA SER A 34 7.20 10.82 12.16
C SER A 34 7.23 9.50 12.97
N GLY A 35 6.91 8.37 12.34
CA GLY A 35 6.97 7.05 12.95
C GLY A 35 8.41 6.54 12.99
N GLY A 36 8.94 6.30 14.20
CA GLY A 36 10.25 5.68 14.38
C GLY A 36 10.36 4.33 13.66
N PHE A 37 11.56 3.99 13.21
CA PHE A 37 11.86 2.67 12.67
C PHE A 37 12.02 1.66 13.81
N ILE A 38 11.38 0.51 13.68
CA ILE A 38 11.52 -0.59 14.63
C ILE A 38 12.04 -1.81 13.87
N VAL A 39 13.03 -2.49 14.44
CA VAL A 39 13.49 -3.79 13.98
C VAL A 39 12.77 -4.86 14.79
N ASP A 40 11.95 -5.66 14.12
CA ASP A 40 11.27 -6.81 14.72
C ASP A 40 12.30 -7.86 15.19
N PRO A 41 12.05 -8.68 16.23
CA PRO A 41 12.89 -9.83 16.60
C PRO A 41 13.30 -10.74 15.42
N SER A 42 12.52 -10.77 14.35
CA SER A 42 12.83 -11.46 13.09
C SER A 42 13.85 -10.74 12.18
N GLY A 43 14.37 -9.58 12.60
CA GLY A 43 15.33 -8.76 11.84
C GLY A 43 14.71 -7.86 10.76
N LYS A 44 13.37 -7.77 10.72
CA LYS A 44 12.65 -7.01 9.68
C LYS A 44 12.51 -5.54 10.06
N LEU A 45 12.73 -4.66 9.08
CA LEU A 45 12.52 -3.22 9.22
C LEU A 45 11.04 -2.90 9.06
N ARG A 46 10.47 -2.25 10.08
CA ARG A 46 9.07 -1.85 10.12
C ARG A 46 8.95 -0.38 10.52
N GLN A 47 7.91 0.25 10.00
CA GLN A 47 7.49 1.57 10.46
C GLN A 47 6.32 1.42 11.42
N SER A 48 6.48 1.94 12.64
CA SER A 48 5.48 1.75 13.71
C SER A 48 4.19 2.50 13.45
N GLU A 49 4.30 3.72 12.92
CA GLU A 49 3.17 4.61 12.67
C GLU A 49 3.10 4.91 11.18
N VAL A 50 2.14 4.27 10.50
CA VAL A 50 1.85 4.49 9.08
C VAL A 50 0.41 4.96 8.95
N CYS A 51 0.21 6.13 8.34
CA CYS A 51 -1.11 6.69 8.07
C CYS A 51 -2.01 5.71 7.29
N SER A 52 -3.30 5.68 7.62
CA SER A 52 -4.29 4.79 6.99
C SER A 52 -4.32 4.92 5.46
N THR A 53 -4.21 6.14 4.93
CA THR A 53 -4.20 6.34 3.47
C THR A 53 -2.95 5.76 2.82
N ILE A 54 -1.78 5.93 3.44
CA ILE A 54 -0.52 5.34 2.96
C ILE A 54 -0.62 3.82 2.96
N ARG A 55 -1.16 3.21 4.03
CA ARG A 55 -1.40 1.76 4.09
C ARG A 55 -2.29 1.28 2.95
N THR A 56 -3.39 1.99 2.69
CA THR A 56 -4.33 1.66 1.62
C THR A 56 -3.65 1.72 0.25
N VAL A 57 -2.84 2.75 0.01
CA VAL A 57 -2.10 2.91 -1.24
C VAL A 57 -1.04 1.81 -1.40
N LEU A 58 -0.30 1.48 -0.35
CA LEU A 58 0.70 0.39 -0.36
C LEU A 58 0.03 -0.95 -0.68
N VAL A 59 -1.02 -1.30 0.06
CA VAL A 59 -1.81 -2.52 -0.17
C VAL A 59 -2.32 -2.56 -1.61
N GLY A 60 -2.95 -1.47 -2.07
CA GLY A 60 -3.47 -1.36 -3.42
C GLY A 60 -2.38 -1.55 -4.48
N SER A 61 -1.19 -0.96 -4.27
CA SER A 61 -0.06 -1.04 -5.19
C SER A 61 0.51 -2.46 -5.30
N HIS A 62 0.56 -3.21 -4.20
CA HIS A 62 1.01 -4.61 -4.21
C HIS A 62 -0.01 -5.58 -4.84
N LEU A 63 -1.31 -5.26 -4.75
CA LEU A 63 -2.38 -6.07 -5.36
C LEU A 63 -2.64 -5.69 -6.82
N TRP A 64 -2.22 -4.50 -7.27
CA TRP A 64 -2.44 -4.00 -8.62
C TRP A 64 -1.97 -4.96 -9.73
N PRO A 65 -0.80 -5.62 -9.64
CA PRO A 65 -0.36 -6.61 -10.64
C PRO A 65 -1.34 -7.78 -10.83
N ILE A 66 -2.12 -8.13 -9.81
CA ILE A 66 -3.10 -9.23 -9.86
C ILE A 66 -4.28 -8.86 -10.76
N ILE A 67 -4.71 -7.59 -10.70
CA ILE A 67 -5.83 -7.09 -11.50
C ILE A 67 -5.52 -7.24 -12.98
N GLY A 68 -4.35 -6.80 -13.44
CA GLY A 68 -4.00 -6.90 -14.86
C GLY A 68 -3.71 -8.32 -15.34
N LEU A 69 -3.39 -9.26 -14.45
CA LEU A 69 -3.36 -10.68 -14.80
C LEU A 69 -4.77 -11.21 -15.09
N VAL A 70 -5.76 -10.80 -14.28
CA VAL A 70 -7.16 -11.24 -14.42
C VAL A 70 -7.86 -10.56 -15.61
N THR A 71 -7.63 -9.27 -15.82
CA THR A 71 -8.31 -8.48 -16.86
C THR A 71 -7.61 -8.53 -18.21
N GLY A 72 -6.40 -9.10 -18.29
CA GLY A 72 -5.59 -9.13 -19.51
C GLY A 72 -5.07 -7.75 -19.94
N THR A 73 -5.30 -6.70 -19.16
CA THR A 73 -4.90 -5.32 -19.48
C THR A 73 -3.46 -5.06 -19.03
N LEU A 74 -2.53 -5.88 -19.51
CA LEU A 74 -1.09 -5.78 -19.22
C LEU A 74 -0.52 -4.34 -19.30
N PRO A 75 -0.96 -3.44 -20.21
CA PRO A 75 -0.47 -2.05 -20.25
C PRO A 75 -1.02 -1.15 -19.12
N LEU A 76 -2.22 -1.42 -18.59
CA LEU A 76 -2.85 -0.61 -17.53
C LEU A 76 -2.29 -0.91 -16.13
N LEU A 77 -1.48 -1.96 -15.99
CA LEU A 77 -0.80 -2.33 -14.74
C LEU A 77 0.18 -1.27 -14.21
N TRP A 78 0.60 -0.35 -15.06
CA TRP A 78 1.78 0.47 -14.81
C TRP A 78 1.37 1.84 -14.27
N ILE A 79 0.24 2.35 -14.77
CA ILE A 79 -0.24 3.69 -14.52
C ILE A 79 -0.61 3.87 -13.03
N GLY A 80 -1.31 2.91 -12.44
CA GLY A 80 -1.73 3.00 -11.03
C GLY A 80 -0.54 3.17 -10.08
N VAL A 81 0.44 2.26 -10.15
CA VAL A 81 1.62 2.30 -9.28
C VAL A 81 2.48 3.54 -9.54
N ILE A 82 2.68 3.94 -10.80
CA ILE A 82 3.46 5.14 -11.14
C ILE A 82 2.79 6.40 -10.57
N ILE A 83 1.47 6.54 -10.72
CA ILE A 83 0.74 7.70 -10.19
C ILE A 83 0.83 7.73 -8.67
N PHE A 84 0.52 6.62 -8.00
CA PHE A 84 0.54 6.57 -6.54
C PHE A 84 1.94 6.83 -5.98
N TRP A 85 2.96 6.19 -6.57
CA TRP A 85 4.34 6.43 -6.17
C TRP A 85 4.74 7.88 -6.43
N GLY A 86 4.46 8.45 -7.61
CA GLY A 86 4.80 9.83 -7.95
C GLY A 86 4.19 10.88 -7.00
N ILE A 87 2.97 10.65 -6.50
CA ILE A 87 2.28 11.60 -5.61
C ILE A 87 2.79 11.47 -4.16
N LEU A 88 3.09 10.26 -3.70
CA LEU A 88 3.32 9.97 -2.27
C LEU A 88 4.78 9.68 -1.91
N LYS A 89 5.68 9.47 -2.89
CA LYS A 89 7.10 9.16 -2.63
C LYS A 89 7.80 10.19 -1.75
N ASP A 90 7.46 11.47 -1.90
CA ASP A 90 8.12 12.55 -1.15
C ASP A 90 7.59 12.70 0.29
N ARG A 91 6.52 11.96 0.63
CA ARG A 91 5.84 12.05 1.94
C ARG A 91 6.16 10.88 2.88
N SER A 92 6.61 9.74 2.36
CA SER A 92 6.92 8.57 3.17
C SER A 92 8.05 7.76 2.56
N LYS A 93 9.07 7.48 3.38
CA LYS A 93 10.21 6.64 2.98
C LYS A 93 9.80 5.21 2.68
N LEU A 94 8.77 4.70 3.36
CA LEU A 94 8.19 3.38 3.10
C LEU A 94 7.54 3.35 1.71
N VAL A 95 6.76 4.36 1.35
CA VAL A 95 6.15 4.45 0.01
C VAL A 95 7.21 4.58 -1.07
N ASP A 96 8.23 5.38 -0.82
CA ASP A 96 9.31 5.59 -1.76
C ASP A 96 10.10 4.28 -2.03
N ASP A 97 10.43 3.53 -0.98
CA ASP A 97 11.11 2.24 -1.08
C ASP A 97 10.25 1.18 -1.78
N GLN A 98 9.00 1.00 -1.33
CA GLN A 98 8.10 0.00 -1.91
C GLN A 98 7.72 0.35 -3.35
N GLY A 99 7.58 1.63 -3.65
CA GLY A 99 7.36 2.11 -5.02
C GLY A 99 8.55 1.81 -5.94
N ARG A 100 9.79 1.98 -5.48
CA ARG A 100 11.00 1.56 -6.23
C ARG A 100 11.06 0.06 -6.42
N GLU A 101 10.75 -0.73 -5.40
CA GLU A 101 10.73 -2.19 -5.52
C GLU A 101 9.67 -2.66 -6.53
N LEU A 102 8.46 -2.08 -6.48
CA LEU A 102 7.41 -2.34 -7.47
C LEU A 102 7.83 -1.90 -8.89
N MET A 103 8.57 -0.79 -9.02
CA MET A 103 9.12 -0.36 -10.31
C MET A 103 10.15 -1.36 -10.85
N ASN A 104 10.99 -1.90 -9.98
CA ASN A 104 11.97 -2.92 -10.33
C ASN A 104 11.30 -4.23 -10.78
N VAL A 105 10.19 -4.62 -10.15
CA VAL A 105 9.35 -5.74 -10.59
C VAL A 105 8.81 -5.49 -11.99
N MET A 106 8.31 -4.28 -12.26
CA MET A 106 7.81 -3.89 -13.59
C MET A 106 8.91 -3.96 -14.65
N LEU A 107 10.08 -3.37 -14.38
CA LEU A 107 11.22 -3.41 -15.29
C LEU A 107 11.71 -4.85 -15.53
N THR A 108 11.73 -5.67 -14.48
CA THR A 108 12.06 -7.11 -14.60
C THR A 108 11.09 -7.81 -15.56
N PHE A 109 9.78 -7.57 -15.42
CA PHE A 109 8.79 -8.11 -16.34
C PHE A 109 9.02 -7.68 -17.79
N VAL A 110 9.34 -6.41 -18.03
CA VAL A 110 9.65 -5.90 -19.38
C VAL A 110 10.84 -6.62 -19.97
N VAL A 111 11.93 -6.76 -19.20
CA VAL A 111 13.14 -7.46 -19.64
C VAL A 111 12.83 -8.91 -20.01
N LEU A 112 12.03 -9.62 -19.21
CA LEU A 112 11.65 -11.00 -19.49
C LEU A 112 10.72 -11.12 -20.72
N MET A 113 9.90 -10.12 -21.00
CA MET A 113 9.04 -10.08 -22.19
C MET A 113 9.83 -9.85 -23.49
N VAL A 114 10.83 -8.98 -23.48
CA VAL A 114 11.60 -8.61 -24.68
C VAL A 114 12.65 -9.66 -25.08
N ILE A 115 13.09 -10.52 -24.15
CA ILE A 115 14.03 -11.61 -24.43
C ILE A 115 13.24 -12.85 -24.89
N PRO A 116 13.27 -13.21 -26.19
CA PRO A 116 12.48 -14.32 -26.69
C PRO A 116 12.99 -15.67 -26.16
N ILE A 117 12.11 -16.66 -26.14
CA ILE A 117 12.38 -18.05 -25.73
C ILE A 117 12.77 -18.17 -24.25
N ILE A 118 13.97 -17.71 -23.86
CA ILE A 118 14.47 -17.84 -22.48
C ILE A 118 13.67 -16.95 -21.52
N GLY A 119 13.39 -15.70 -21.91
CA GLY A 119 12.60 -14.78 -21.08
C GLY A 119 11.17 -15.28 -20.90
N TRP A 120 10.57 -15.83 -21.96
CA TRP A 120 9.22 -16.39 -21.92
C TRP A 120 9.13 -17.66 -21.07
N LEU A 121 10.12 -18.55 -21.15
CA LEU A 121 10.22 -19.70 -20.25
C LEU A 121 10.40 -19.26 -18.79
N ALA A 122 11.21 -18.23 -18.54
CA ALA A 122 11.37 -17.66 -17.20
C ALA A 122 10.06 -17.04 -16.68
N LEU A 123 9.24 -16.41 -17.54
CA LEU A 123 7.93 -15.86 -17.15
C LEU A 123 6.99 -16.91 -16.58
N LEU A 124 7.02 -18.16 -17.08
CA LEU A 124 6.18 -19.25 -16.57
C LEU A 124 6.42 -19.53 -15.08
N VAL A 125 7.67 -19.39 -14.62
CA VAL A 125 8.04 -19.57 -13.21
C VAL A 125 7.93 -18.25 -12.43
N TRP A 126 8.23 -17.13 -13.08
CA TRP A 126 8.25 -15.82 -12.44
C TRP A 126 6.84 -15.34 -12.04
N ILE A 127 5.84 -15.49 -12.91
CA ILE A 127 4.45 -15.05 -12.66
C ILE A 127 3.88 -15.60 -11.35
N PRO A 128 3.89 -16.92 -11.08
CA PRO A 128 3.31 -17.45 -9.84
C PRO A 128 4.06 -16.98 -8.58
N VAL A 129 5.39 -16.84 -8.65
CA VAL A 129 6.17 -16.31 -7.54
C VAL A 129 5.83 -14.84 -7.28
N GLN A 130 5.64 -14.07 -8.35
CA GLN A 130 5.28 -12.67 -8.26
C GLN A 130 3.88 -12.48 -7.68
N LEU A 131 2.94 -13.35 -8.03
CA LEU A 131 1.57 -13.35 -7.50
C LEU A 131 1.55 -13.55 -5.98
N ILE A 132 2.23 -14.60 -5.49
CA ILE A 132 2.34 -14.88 -4.05
C ILE A 132 3.04 -13.72 -3.34
N SER A 133 4.09 -13.17 -3.96
CA SER A 133 4.84 -12.05 -3.39
C SER A 133 4.01 -10.77 -3.33
N GLY A 134 3.10 -10.54 -4.28
CA GLY A 134 2.15 -9.41 -4.24
C GLY A 134 1.21 -9.49 -3.04
N ILE A 135 0.63 -10.65 -2.79
CA ILE A 135 -0.24 -10.87 -1.62
C ILE A 135 0.56 -10.68 -0.33
N ARG A 136 1.77 -11.25 -0.25
CA ARG A 136 2.64 -11.10 0.93
C ARG A 136 3.07 -9.65 1.16
N GLY A 137 3.40 -8.92 0.10
CA GLY A 137 3.75 -7.51 0.17
C GLY A 137 2.60 -6.65 0.65
N ALA A 138 1.39 -6.90 0.15
CA ALA A 138 0.18 -6.23 0.61
C ALA A 138 -0.08 -6.44 2.11
N ILE A 139 0.06 -7.68 2.59
CA ILE A 139 -0.11 -7.99 4.02
C ILE A 139 0.98 -7.33 4.86
N ALA A 140 2.25 -7.46 4.45
CA ALA A 140 3.41 -6.98 5.21
C ALA A 140 3.42 -5.45 5.33
N THR A 141 3.12 -4.72 4.25
CA THR A 141 3.05 -3.25 4.26
C THR A 141 1.78 -2.72 4.91
N GLY A 142 0.64 -3.36 4.64
CA GLY A 142 -0.66 -2.89 5.13
C GLY A 142 -0.86 -3.09 6.63
N ARG A 143 -0.40 -4.22 7.19
CA ARG A 143 -0.54 -4.52 8.62
C ARG A 143 0.63 -3.99 9.42
N ASP A 144 1.84 -4.31 8.97
CA ASP A 144 3.03 -4.16 9.82
C ASP A 144 3.93 -3.00 9.37
N GLY A 145 3.61 -2.30 8.28
CA GLY A 145 4.47 -1.24 7.74
C GLY A 145 5.87 -1.75 7.36
N GLU A 146 5.97 -3.01 6.93
CA GLU A 146 7.24 -3.68 6.65
C GLU A 146 7.83 -3.22 5.32
N TYR A 147 9.16 -3.06 5.28
CA TYR A 147 9.91 -2.91 4.04
C TYR A 147 10.01 -4.27 3.32
N PHE A 148 8.98 -4.59 2.53
CA PHE A 148 8.89 -5.85 1.80
C PHE A 148 9.80 -5.86 0.57
N ARG A 149 10.43 -7.02 0.29
CA ARG A 149 11.30 -7.23 -0.88
C ARG A 149 10.78 -8.37 -1.73
N TYR A 150 10.71 -8.14 -3.03
CA TYR A 150 10.26 -9.13 -3.98
C TYR A 150 11.43 -10.07 -4.36
N PRO A 151 11.19 -11.40 -4.34
CA PRO A 151 12.15 -12.37 -4.87
C PRO A 151 12.21 -12.26 -6.40
N MET A 152 13.29 -12.76 -7.00
CA MET A 152 13.47 -12.80 -8.47
C MET A 152 13.19 -11.45 -9.17
N THR A 153 13.65 -10.37 -8.56
CA THR A 153 13.50 -9.00 -9.06
C THR A 153 14.89 -8.39 -9.28
N PHE A 154 15.11 -7.85 -10.48
CA PHE A 154 16.31 -7.07 -10.77
C PHE A 154 16.13 -5.65 -10.25
N ARG A 155 17.01 -5.22 -9.35
CA ARG A 155 16.96 -3.88 -8.73
C ARG A 155 17.70 -2.88 -9.61
N PHE A 156 16.95 -2.20 -10.47
CA PHE A 156 17.45 -1.12 -11.31
C PHE A 156 17.49 0.20 -10.56
N ILE A 157 16.52 0.41 -9.66
CA ILE A 157 16.35 1.60 -8.84
C ILE A 157 16.55 1.18 -7.37
N GLY A 158 17.39 1.92 -6.64
CA GLY A 158 17.94 1.53 -5.32
C GLY A 158 16.94 1.33 -4.19
#